data_AF-D4CMN6-F1
#
_entry.id   AF-D4CMN6-F1
#
_cell.length_a   1.000
_cell.length_b   1.000
_cell.length_c   1.000
_cell.angle_alpha   90.00
_cell.angle_beta   90.00
_cell.angle_gamma   90.00
#
_symmetry.space_group_name_H-M   'P 1'
#
loop_
_entity.id
_entity.type
_entity.pdbx_description
1 polymer ?
#
loop_
_entity_poly.entity_id
_entity_poly.type
_entity_poly.pdbx_seq_one_letter_code
_entity_poly.pdbx_strand_id
1 'polypeptide(L)'
;MGTKKTIPKVKKPEREGNTIPKPKEFNSHNNGIKFSFEALEQTEYFSLDGTCPNWSQDLFEMLKDVSGHTVTDMVSGEYRRKYRVHNHEGASSPSKLPDGVDLKDIYQIRISTSKGGIHGVFNENIFYVIWLDPLHNMYPFEHYGGLRKTKPASTCCKDRDEEILLLKEELKKAEENAKIWEELATGTSQ
;
A
#
# COMPACT_ATOMS: atom_id res chain seq x y z
N MET A 1 11.86 -32.17 -73.80
CA MET A 1 12.51 -31.88 -72.50
C MET A 1 11.66 -30.85 -71.76
N GLY A 2 10.87 -31.28 -70.76
CA GLY A 2 10.01 -30.38 -69.99
C GLY A 2 10.76 -29.79 -68.80
N THR A 3 10.89 -28.46 -68.75
CA THR A 3 11.48 -27.75 -67.60
C THR A 3 10.48 -27.71 -66.46
N LYS A 4 10.80 -28.38 -65.34
CA LYS A 4 10.06 -28.28 -64.09
C LYS A 4 10.14 -26.85 -63.57
N LYS A 5 9.02 -26.12 -63.57
CA LYS A 5 8.90 -24.84 -62.84
C LYS A 5 8.85 -25.12 -61.34
N THR A 6 9.87 -24.70 -60.61
CA THR A 6 9.89 -24.70 -59.15
C THR A 6 9.15 -23.47 -58.63
N ILE A 7 8.17 -23.69 -57.75
CA ILE A 7 7.40 -22.63 -57.08
C ILE A 7 8.31 -21.97 -56.03
N PRO A 8 8.43 -20.63 -55.99
CA PRO A 8 9.26 -19.97 -55.00
C PRO A 8 8.64 -20.14 -53.61
N LYS A 9 9.41 -20.69 -52.67
CA LYS A 9 9.00 -20.78 -51.26
C LYS A 9 9.08 -19.38 -50.64
N VAL A 10 7.93 -18.86 -50.22
CA VAL A 10 7.85 -17.62 -49.43
C VAL A 10 8.59 -17.86 -48.09
N LYS A 11 9.55 -17.01 -47.76
CA LYS A 11 10.20 -17.02 -46.44
C LYS A 11 9.13 -16.72 -45.39
N LYS A 12 8.95 -17.62 -44.42
CA LYS A 12 8.10 -17.33 -43.24
C LYS A 12 8.64 -16.04 -42.59
N PRO A 13 7.77 -15.08 -42.23
CA PRO A 13 8.22 -13.93 -41.46
C PRO A 13 8.85 -14.45 -40.17
N GLU A 14 10.07 -13.98 -39.89
CA GLU A 14 10.71 -14.22 -38.60
C GLU A 14 9.77 -13.69 -37.54
N ARG A 15 9.30 -14.57 -36.65
CA ARG A 15 8.58 -14.13 -35.47
C ARG A 15 9.61 -13.36 -34.65
N GLU A 16 9.50 -12.04 -34.61
CA GLU A 16 10.17 -11.25 -33.59
C GLU A 16 9.84 -11.92 -32.26
N GLY A 17 10.85 -12.51 -31.63
CA GLY A 17 10.67 -13.14 -30.34
C GLY A 17 10.07 -12.12 -29.40
N ASN A 18 9.10 -12.53 -28.58
CA ASN A 18 8.58 -11.74 -27.45
C ASN A 18 9.68 -11.57 -26.39
N THR A 19 10.81 -10.97 -26.74
CA THR A 19 11.85 -10.61 -25.79
C THR A 19 11.46 -9.29 -25.16
N ILE A 20 11.12 -9.35 -23.87
CA ILE A 20 10.97 -8.15 -23.05
C ILE A 20 12.26 -7.33 -23.21
N PRO A 21 12.18 -6.07 -23.68
CA PRO A 21 13.36 -5.25 -23.85
C PRO A 21 14.08 -5.12 -22.52
N LYS A 22 15.39 -5.35 -22.50
CA LYS A 22 16.20 -5.14 -21.30
C LYS A 22 16.11 -3.65 -20.94
N PRO A 23 15.51 -3.27 -19.81
CA PRO A 23 15.49 -1.88 -19.41
C PRO A 23 16.94 -1.41 -19.24
N LYS A 24 17.18 -0.11 -19.47
CA LYS A 24 18.45 0.50 -19.04
C LYS A 24 18.58 0.24 -17.54
N GLU A 25 19.70 -0.34 -17.13
CA GLU A 25 19.96 -0.58 -15.71
C GLU A 25 19.77 0.74 -14.96
N PHE A 26 18.88 0.73 -13.97
CA PHE A 26 18.90 1.79 -12.97
C PHE A 26 20.26 1.71 -12.28
N ASN A 27 20.82 2.85 -11.84
CA ASN A 27 21.99 2.86 -10.96
C ASN A 27 21.59 2.26 -9.60
N SER A 28 21.31 0.96 -9.57
CA SER A 28 21.08 0.23 -8.35
C SER A 28 22.44 -0.02 -7.73
N HIS A 29 22.65 0.47 -6.51
CA HIS A 29 23.71 -0.08 -5.68
C HIS A 29 23.47 -1.60 -5.63
N ASN A 30 24.41 -2.41 -6.13
CA ASN A 30 24.23 -3.87 -6.24
C ASN A 30 23.86 -4.52 -4.90
N ASN A 31 24.15 -3.85 -3.78
CA ASN A 31 23.88 -4.28 -2.41
C ASN A 31 22.80 -3.44 -1.70
N GLY A 32 22.09 -2.58 -2.42
CA GLY A 32 20.98 -1.79 -1.86
C GLY A 32 19.84 -2.70 -1.40
N ILE A 33 19.08 -2.23 -0.40
CA ILE A 33 17.96 -2.98 0.14
C ILE A 33 16.83 -3.07 -0.90
N LYS A 34 16.31 -4.28 -1.07
CA LYS A 34 15.12 -4.58 -1.87
C LYS A 34 13.97 -4.89 -0.92
N PHE A 35 12.74 -4.59 -1.32
CA PHE A 35 11.55 -4.90 -0.54
C PHE A 35 10.77 -6.01 -1.22
N SER A 36 10.47 -7.06 -0.47
CA SER A 36 9.51 -8.09 -0.85
C SER A 36 8.23 -7.91 -0.05
N PHE A 37 7.08 -8.04 -0.71
CA PHE A 37 5.76 -8.01 -0.10
C PHE A 37 5.10 -9.40 -0.09
N GLU A 38 5.87 -10.46 -0.37
CA GLU A 38 5.39 -11.84 -0.37
C GLU A 38 4.84 -12.27 1.00
N ALA A 39 5.49 -11.81 2.08
CA ALA A 39 5.09 -12.11 3.45
C ALA A 39 4.10 -11.09 4.04
N LEU A 40 3.62 -10.13 3.24
CA LEU A 40 2.77 -9.05 3.72
C LEU A 40 1.41 -9.60 4.15
N GLU A 41 1.08 -9.39 5.41
CA GLU A 41 -0.19 -9.80 6.01
C GLU A 41 -0.92 -8.59 6.58
N GLN A 42 -2.24 -8.53 6.33
CA GLN A 42 -3.10 -7.55 6.95
C GLN A 42 -3.84 -8.17 8.12
N THR A 43 -3.78 -7.50 9.28
CA THR A 43 -4.51 -7.89 10.48
C THR A 43 -5.34 -6.72 11.00
N GLU A 44 -6.19 -6.97 11.99
CA GLU A 44 -6.94 -5.89 12.64
C GLU A 44 -6.03 -4.86 13.33
N TYR A 45 -4.76 -5.19 13.60
CA TYR A 45 -3.78 -4.28 14.21
C TYR A 45 -2.77 -3.73 13.19
N PHE A 46 -2.52 -4.47 12.11
CA PHE A 46 -1.51 -4.13 11.12
C PHE A 46 -2.15 -4.04 9.73
N SER A 47 -2.65 -2.86 9.39
CA SER A 47 -3.21 -2.56 8.06
C SER A 47 -3.12 -1.07 7.76
N LEU A 48 -3.41 -0.69 6.51
CA LEU A 48 -3.52 0.72 6.10
C LEU A 48 -4.94 1.27 6.23
N ASP A 49 -5.88 0.47 6.71
CA ASP A 49 -7.28 0.86 6.77
C ASP A 49 -7.50 1.97 7.78
N GLY A 50 -8.25 2.99 7.34
CA GLY A 50 -8.54 4.16 8.17
C GLY A 50 -7.32 5.04 8.46
N THR A 51 -6.20 4.84 7.76
CA THR A 51 -5.02 5.68 7.87
C THR A 51 -5.14 6.97 7.04
N CYS A 52 -4.39 7.99 7.42
CA CYS A 52 -4.29 9.22 6.63
C CYS A 52 -3.69 8.91 5.24
N PRO A 53 -4.24 9.46 4.14
CA PRO A 53 -3.70 9.24 2.79
C PRO A 53 -2.19 9.50 2.66
N ASN A 54 -1.68 10.50 3.39
CA ASN A 54 -0.28 10.87 3.38
C ASN A 54 0.64 9.77 3.92
N TRP A 55 0.14 8.86 4.75
CA TRP A 55 0.96 7.79 5.34
C TRP A 55 1.55 6.89 4.26
N SER A 56 0.76 6.55 3.23
CA SER A 56 1.25 5.74 2.10
C SER A 56 2.31 6.47 1.29
N GLN A 57 2.15 7.78 1.10
CA GLN A 57 3.17 8.60 0.45
C GLN A 57 4.47 8.60 1.26
N ASP A 58 4.39 8.86 2.57
CA ASP A 58 5.55 8.86 3.46
C ASP A 58 6.24 7.47 3.48
N LEU A 59 5.46 6.39 3.42
CA LEU A 59 5.98 5.03 3.30
C LEU A 59 6.84 4.90 2.04
N PHE A 60 6.33 5.26 0.86
CA PHE A 60 7.08 5.13 -0.38
C PHE A 60 8.32 6.03 -0.43
N GLU A 61 8.26 7.22 0.16
CA GLU A 61 9.43 8.09 0.32
C GLU A 61 10.51 7.43 1.20
N MET A 62 10.11 6.83 2.32
CA MET A 62 11.01 6.06 3.19
C MET A 62 11.58 4.84 2.46
N LEU A 63 10.75 4.03 1.79
CA LEU A 63 11.19 2.85 1.05
C LEU A 63 12.22 3.22 -0.03
N LYS A 64 11.97 4.30 -0.77
CA LYS A 64 12.91 4.81 -1.78
C LYS A 64 14.25 5.17 -1.16
N ASP A 65 14.27 5.92 -0.07
CA ASP A 65 15.53 6.30 0.59
C ASP A 65 16.28 5.08 1.14
N VAL A 66 15.56 4.20 1.86
CA VAL A 66 16.13 2.97 2.42
C VAL A 66 16.68 2.03 1.35
N SER A 67 16.07 1.98 0.17
CA SER A 67 16.57 1.16 -0.94
C SER A 67 17.95 1.57 -1.44
N GLY A 68 18.39 2.80 -1.13
CA GLY A 68 19.74 3.30 -1.43
C GLY A 68 20.81 2.85 -0.43
N HIS A 69 20.44 2.22 0.68
CA HIS A 69 21.36 1.82 1.75
C HIS A 69 21.59 0.30 1.76
N THR A 70 22.71 -0.13 2.35
CA THR A 70 22.96 -1.55 2.61
C THR A 70 22.36 -1.99 3.94
N VAL A 71 22.20 -3.30 4.14
CA VAL A 71 21.72 -3.86 5.42
C VAL A 71 22.66 -3.51 6.57
N THR A 72 23.97 -3.51 6.32
CA THR A 72 24.97 -3.13 7.33
C THR A 72 24.76 -1.69 7.79
N ASP A 73 24.49 -0.75 6.87
CA ASP A 73 24.25 0.65 7.22
C ASP A 73 23.02 0.78 8.11
N MET A 74 21.95 0.05 7.78
CA MET A 74 20.69 0.09 8.53
C MET A 74 20.81 -0.49 9.94
N VAL A 75 21.54 -1.59 10.11
CA VAL A 75 21.61 -2.32 11.40
C VAL A 75 22.77 -1.85 12.28
N SER A 76 23.86 -1.29 11.71
CA SER A 76 25.03 -0.82 12.47
C SER A 76 24.76 0.43 13.34
N GLY A 77 23.60 1.05 13.19
CA GLY A 77 23.14 2.15 14.03
C GLY A 77 23.32 3.55 13.42
N GLU A 78 23.92 3.66 12.23
CA GLU A 78 24.03 4.93 11.49
C GLU A 78 22.66 5.61 11.31
N TYR A 79 21.65 4.81 10.93
CA TYR A 79 20.29 5.29 10.71
C TYR A 79 19.36 5.12 11.92
N ARG A 80 19.90 4.81 13.11
CA ARG A 80 19.11 4.59 14.33
C ARG A 80 18.28 5.81 14.73
N ARG A 81 18.71 7.03 14.41
CA ARG A 81 17.93 8.25 14.71
C ARG A 81 16.82 8.52 13.70
N LYS A 82 17.10 8.29 12.42
CA LYS A 82 16.19 8.57 11.30
C LYS A 82 15.09 7.50 11.22
N TYR A 83 15.51 6.24 11.11
CA TYR A 83 14.62 5.10 10.86
C TYR A 83 14.40 4.21 12.08
N ARG A 84 15.16 4.42 13.16
CA ARG A 84 15.08 3.61 14.40
C ARG A 84 15.02 2.12 14.07
N VAL A 85 15.97 1.65 13.26
CA VAL A 85 16.08 0.24 12.91
C VAL A 85 16.47 -0.53 14.18
N HIS A 86 15.60 -1.44 14.62
CA HIS A 86 15.84 -2.31 15.77
C HIS A 86 14.98 -3.57 15.65
N ASN A 87 15.40 -4.64 16.31
CA ASN A 87 14.63 -5.86 16.40
C ASN A 87 13.63 -5.83 17.57
N HIS A 88 12.75 -6.83 17.63
CA HIS A 88 11.66 -6.92 18.60
C HIS A 88 11.85 -8.00 19.67
N GLU A 89 13.08 -8.32 20.06
CA GLU A 89 13.38 -9.38 21.03
C GLU A 89 12.64 -9.22 22.38
N GLY A 90 12.32 -7.99 22.79
CA GLY A 90 11.54 -7.69 24.00
C GLY A 90 10.09 -7.27 23.77
N ALA A 91 9.55 -7.40 22.55
CA ALA A 91 8.17 -7.04 22.24
C ALA A 91 7.19 -8.18 22.50
N SER A 92 5.91 -7.86 22.56
CA SER A 92 4.82 -8.83 22.47
C SER A 92 3.96 -8.45 21.28
N SER A 93 3.95 -9.29 20.24
CA SER A 93 3.16 -9.01 19.04
C SER A 93 1.67 -9.20 19.32
N PRO A 94 0.81 -8.24 18.92
CA PRO A 94 -0.63 -8.40 18.99
C PRO A 94 -1.21 -9.30 17.87
N SER A 95 -0.39 -9.74 16.92
CA SER A 95 -0.80 -10.63 15.82
C SER A 95 0.09 -11.87 15.73
N LYS A 96 -0.44 -12.96 15.15
CA LYS A 96 0.29 -14.22 14.97
C LYS A 96 1.52 -13.99 14.08
N LEU A 97 2.67 -14.49 14.50
CA LEU A 97 3.90 -14.45 13.70
C LEU A 97 3.80 -15.39 12.47
N PRO A 98 4.44 -15.03 11.34
CA PRO A 98 4.61 -15.96 10.22
C PRO A 98 5.36 -17.23 10.65
N ASP A 99 5.05 -18.35 10.00
CA ASP A 99 5.67 -19.63 10.33
C ASP A 99 7.20 -19.57 10.11
N GLY A 100 7.97 -19.99 11.12
CA GLY A 100 9.44 -19.98 11.06
C GLY A 100 10.10 -18.62 11.32
N VAL A 101 9.34 -17.59 11.74
CA VAL A 101 9.87 -16.28 12.11
C VAL A 101 9.74 -16.05 13.62
N ASP A 102 10.85 -15.75 14.28
CA ASP A 102 10.85 -15.30 15.68
C ASP A 102 10.84 -13.77 15.78
N LEU A 103 10.31 -13.23 16.88
CA LEU A 103 10.30 -11.77 17.15
C LEU A 103 11.69 -11.13 17.14
N LYS A 104 12.72 -11.87 17.55
CA LYS A 104 14.11 -11.38 17.56
C LYS A 104 14.66 -11.12 16.14
N ASP A 105 14.07 -11.77 15.14
CA ASP A 105 14.47 -11.67 13.73
C ASP A 105 13.66 -10.59 13.00
N ILE A 106 12.54 -10.14 13.57
CA ILE A 106 11.73 -9.06 13.04
C ILE A 106 12.36 -7.72 13.40
N TYR A 107 12.64 -6.92 12.38
CA TYR A 107 13.11 -5.56 12.46
C TYR A 107 11.99 -4.56 12.13
N GLN A 108 11.98 -3.45 12.86
CA GLN A 108 11.21 -2.27 12.51
C GLN A 108 12.02 -1.33 11.63
N ILE A 109 11.40 -0.76 10.60
CA ILE A 109 11.89 0.43 9.90
C ILE A 109 10.82 1.51 10.00
N ARG A 110 11.10 2.59 10.73
CA ARG A 110 10.13 3.67 10.99
C ARG A 110 10.08 4.68 9.86
N ILE A 111 8.88 5.15 9.54
CA ILE A 111 8.68 6.35 8.73
C ILE A 111 9.06 7.58 9.54
N SER A 112 8.58 7.67 10.78
CA SER A 112 8.94 8.73 11.72
C SER A 112 8.60 8.33 13.16
N THR A 113 8.99 9.16 14.13
CA THR A 113 8.66 8.94 15.55
C THR A 113 7.15 8.82 15.79
N SER A 114 6.32 9.58 15.07
CA SER A 114 4.85 9.60 15.27
C SER A 114 4.07 8.78 14.25
N LYS A 115 4.63 8.47 13.08
CA LYS A 115 3.91 7.79 12.00
C LYS A 115 4.05 6.26 12.01
N GLY A 116 4.91 5.69 12.85
CA GLY A 116 5.07 4.24 12.91
C GLY A 116 6.00 3.76 11.81
N GLY A 117 5.74 2.59 11.25
CA GLY A 117 6.63 2.03 10.25
C GLY A 117 6.17 0.69 9.69
N ILE A 118 7.14 -0.05 9.19
CA ILE A 118 6.97 -1.41 8.71
C ILE A 118 7.76 -2.37 9.59
N HIS A 119 7.26 -3.60 9.70
CA HIS A 119 7.93 -4.71 10.37
C HIS A 119 8.19 -5.82 9.37
N GLY A 120 9.36 -6.43 9.48
CA GLY A 120 9.78 -7.44 8.52
C GLY A 120 11.09 -8.09 8.89
N VAL A 121 11.53 -9.04 8.07
CA VAL A 121 12.78 -9.78 8.28
C VAL A 121 13.74 -9.50 7.14
N PHE A 122 15.03 -9.47 7.45
CA PHE A 122 16.08 -9.43 6.42
C PHE A 122 16.45 -10.85 6.00
N ASN A 123 16.52 -11.07 4.69
CA ASN A 123 17.19 -12.21 4.09
C ASN A 123 18.12 -11.67 2.98
N GLU A 124 19.43 -11.75 3.23
CA GLU A 124 20.44 -11.02 2.46
C GLU A 124 20.10 -9.52 2.37
N ASN A 125 20.04 -8.94 1.17
CA ASN A 125 19.63 -7.55 0.96
C ASN A 125 18.12 -7.38 0.70
N ILE A 126 17.31 -8.41 0.94
CA ILE A 126 15.85 -8.34 0.76
C ILE A 126 15.20 -8.20 2.15
N PHE A 127 14.44 -7.14 2.32
CA PHE A 127 13.56 -6.95 3.47
C PHE A 127 12.16 -7.47 3.10
N TYR A 128 11.75 -8.57 3.72
CA TYR A 128 10.41 -9.14 3.59
C TYR A 128 9.48 -8.39 4.53
N VAL A 129 8.66 -7.51 3.98
CA VAL A 129 7.67 -6.76 4.73
C VAL A 129 6.57 -7.72 5.17
N ILE A 130 6.36 -7.80 6.48
CA ILE A 130 5.32 -8.64 7.10
C ILE A 130 4.13 -7.77 7.47
N TRP A 131 4.37 -6.63 8.14
CA TRP A 131 3.30 -5.78 8.67
C TRP A 131 3.51 -4.30 8.37
N LEU A 132 2.39 -3.61 8.19
CA LEU A 132 2.31 -2.16 8.12
C LEU A 132 1.71 -1.67 9.44
N ASP A 133 2.48 -0.87 10.19
CA ASP A 133 2.12 -0.45 11.55
C ASP A 133 2.01 1.08 11.65
N PRO A 134 0.92 1.67 11.14
CA PRO A 134 0.66 3.10 11.24
C PRO A 134 0.26 3.54 12.66
N LEU A 135 -0.15 2.60 13.51
CA LEU A 135 -0.70 2.88 14.85
C LEU A 135 0.28 2.59 15.99
N HIS A 136 1.50 2.13 15.70
CA HIS A 136 2.53 1.71 16.68
C HIS A 136 2.09 0.57 17.59
N ASN A 137 1.35 -0.39 17.04
CA ASN A 137 0.77 -1.49 17.80
C ASN A 137 1.80 -2.54 18.26
N MET A 138 3.03 -2.53 17.73
CA MET A 138 4.11 -3.38 18.26
C MET A 138 4.54 -2.99 19.68
N TYR A 139 4.41 -1.70 20.04
CA TYR A 139 4.69 -1.19 21.38
C TYR A 139 3.55 -0.25 21.83
N PRO A 140 2.41 -0.82 22.26
CA PRO A 140 1.22 -0.05 22.60
C PRO A 140 1.37 0.60 23.98
N PHE A 141 1.94 1.81 24.02
CA PHE A 141 2.04 2.56 25.26
C PHE A 141 0.71 3.23 25.60
N GLU A 142 0.20 3.03 26.82
CA GLU A 142 -1.08 3.58 27.30
C GLU A 142 -1.19 5.10 27.13
N HIS A 143 -0.12 5.85 27.41
CA HIS A 143 -0.11 7.30 27.28
C HIS A 143 -0.18 7.82 25.84
N TYR A 144 -0.06 6.94 24.84
CA TYR A 144 -0.29 7.24 23.42
C TYR A 144 -1.56 6.59 22.85
N GLY A 145 -2.42 6.04 23.71
CA GLY A 145 -3.70 5.43 23.35
C GLY A 145 -3.70 3.90 23.31
N GLY A 146 -2.64 3.25 23.79
CA GLY A 146 -2.58 1.79 23.94
C GLY A 146 -2.69 1.02 22.63
N LEU A 147 -3.16 -0.22 22.71
CA LEU A 147 -3.33 -1.11 21.56
C LEU A 147 -4.58 -0.72 20.79
N ARG A 148 -4.44 -0.40 19.49
CA ARG A 148 -5.53 0.15 18.68
C ARG A 148 -5.79 -0.71 17.47
N LYS A 149 -7.06 -1.04 17.23
CA LYS A 149 -7.49 -1.68 15.99
C LYS A 149 -7.54 -0.64 14.87
N THR A 150 -7.20 -1.07 13.67
CA THR A 150 -7.40 -0.32 12.44
C THR A 150 -8.90 -0.09 12.24
N LYS A 151 -9.24 1.09 11.75
CA LYS A 151 -10.64 1.38 11.40
C LYS A 151 -10.87 0.83 10.01
N PRO A 152 -12.03 0.25 9.70
CA PRO A 152 -12.33 -0.16 8.34
C PRO A 152 -12.08 0.99 7.38
N ALA A 153 -11.47 0.70 6.22
CA ALA A 153 -11.29 1.72 5.22
C ALA A 153 -12.66 2.32 4.87
N SER A 154 -12.76 3.65 4.96
CA SER A 154 -13.85 4.32 4.26
C SER A 154 -13.69 4.03 2.77
N THR A 155 -14.79 3.77 2.07
CA THR A 155 -14.76 3.67 0.60
C THR A 155 -14.01 4.90 0.06
N CYS A 156 -13.19 4.74 -0.99
CA CYS A 156 -12.55 5.92 -1.64
C CYS A 156 -13.60 6.92 -2.15
N CYS A 157 -14.86 6.50 -2.13
CA CYS A 157 -16.03 7.22 -2.54
C CYS A 157 -16.77 7.86 -1.37
N LYS A 158 -16.26 7.87 -0.14
CA LYS A 158 -17.02 8.39 1.01
C LYS A 158 -17.53 9.82 0.77
N ASP A 159 -16.70 10.71 0.25
CA ASP A 159 -17.11 12.08 -0.10
C ASP A 159 -18.20 12.08 -1.18
N ARG A 160 -18.05 11.21 -2.19
CA ARG A 160 -19.06 11.00 -3.23
C ARG A 160 -20.36 10.40 -2.67
N ASP A 161 -20.27 9.47 -1.72
CA ASP A 161 -21.40 8.77 -1.14
C ASP A 161 -22.17 9.73 -0.20
N GLU A 162 -21.46 10.61 0.51
CA GLU A 162 -22.04 11.75 1.27
C GLU A 162 -22.71 12.76 0.31
N GLU A 163 -22.06 13.12 -0.79
CA GLU A 163 -22.64 14.00 -1.82
C GLU A 163 -23.90 13.38 -2.46
N ILE A 164 -23.89 12.08 -2.76
CA ILE A 164 -25.07 11.36 -3.27
C ILE A 164 -26.22 11.40 -2.26
N LEU A 165 -25.95 11.27 -0.96
CA LEU A 165 -26.97 11.35 0.07
C LEU A 165 -27.57 12.76 0.15
N LEU A 166 -26.73 13.80 0.11
CA LEU A 166 -27.17 15.19 0.10
C LEU A 166 -28.04 15.51 -1.13
N LEU A 167 -27.57 15.14 -2.32
CA LEU A 167 -28.29 15.36 -3.58
C LEU A 167 -29.64 14.62 -3.60
N LYS A 168 -29.72 13.42 -3.03
CA LYS A 168 -30.99 12.69 -2.91
C LYS A 168 -31.97 13.39 -1.99
N GLU A 169 -31.49 13.99 -0.90
CA GLU A 169 -32.34 14.75 0.02
C GLU A 169 -32.84 16.06 -0.61
N GLU A 170 -31.98 16.75 -1.36
CA GLU A 170 -32.35 17.94 -2.12
C GLU A 170 -33.37 17.62 -3.23
N LEU A 171 -33.15 16.53 -3.98
CA LEU A 171 -34.08 16.06 -5.00
C LEU A 171 -35.47 15.82 -4.40
N LYS A 172 -35.53 15.12 -3.26
CA LYS A 172 -36.78 14.84 -2.58
C LYS A 172 -37.52 16.12 -2.16
N LYS A 173 -36.80 17.10 -1.59
CA LYS A 173 -37.39 18.40 -1.21
C LYS A 173 -37.89 19.18 -2.43
N ALA A 174 -37.13 19.14 -3.53
CA ALA A 174 -37.53 19.79 -4.78
C ALA A 174 -38.79 19.15 -5.37
N GLU A 175 -38.89 17.81 -5.36
CA GLU A 175 -40.07 17.07 -5.82
C GLU A 175 -41.31 17.38 -4.94
N GLU A 176 -41.15 17.42 -3.62
CA GLU A 176 -42.24 17.78 -2.69
C GLU A 176 -42.73 19.21 -2.95
N ASN A 177 -41.81 20.17 -3.09
CA ASN A 177 -42.14 21.56 -3.40
C ASN A 177 -42.83 21.70 -4.77
N ALA A 178 -42.31 21.02 -5.80
CA ALA A 178 -42.89 21.05 -7.14
C ALA A 178 -44.35 20.56 -7.11
N LYS A 179 -44.62 19.49 -6.37
CA LYS A 179 -45.97 18.96 -6.20
C LYS A 179 -46.92 19.95 -5.51
N ILE A 180 -46.46 20.64 -4.45
CA ILE A 180 -47.23 21.68 -3.78
C ILE A 180 -47.58 22.82 -4.74
N TRP A 181 -46.61 23.26 -5.56
CA TRP A 181 -46.84 24.32 -6.54
C TRP A 181 -47.81 23.91 -7.66
N GLU A 182 -47.74 22.66 -8.13
CA GLU A 182 -48.71 22.11 -9.10
C GLU A 182 -50.13 22.08 -8.52
N GLU A 183 -50.30 21.62 -7.28
CA GLU A 183 -51.60 21.59 -6.60
C GLU A 183 -52.16 23.01 -6.41
N LEU A 184 -51.32 24.00 -6.07
CA LEU A 184 -51.74 25.40 -5.97
C LEU A 184 -52.14 25.99 -7.32
N ALA A 185 -51.37 25.70 -8.38
CA ALA A 185 -51.62 26.22 -9.72
C ALA A 185 -52.89 25.63 -10.36
N THR A 186 -53.21 24.37 -10.04
CA THR A 186 -54.42 23.69 -10.52
C THR A 186 -55.65 23.96 -9.65
N GLY A 187 -55.46 24.24 -8.36
CA GLY A 187 -56.53 24.54 -7.39
C GLY A 187 -57.07 25.98 -7.41
N THR A 188 -56.46 26.91 -8.14
CA THR A 188 -56.93 28.32 -8.25
C THR A 188 -57.86 28.59 -9.44
N SER A 189 -58.30 27.55 -10.15
CA SER A 189 -59.26 27.66 -11.26
C SER A 189 -60.67 27.20 -10.87
N GLN A 190 -61.32 27.87 -9.90
CA GLN A 190 -62.77 27.86 -9.70
C GLN A 190 -63.28 29.22 -9.27
#